data_AF-A0A960AYI0-F1
#
_entry.id   AF-A0A960AYI0-F1
#
_cell.length_a   1.000
_cell.length_b   1.000
_cell.length_c   1.000
_cell.angle_alpha   90.00
_cell.angle_beta   90.00
_cell.angle_gamma   90.00
#
_symmetry.space_group_name_H-M   'P 1'
#
loop_
_entity.id
_entity.type
_entity.pdbx_description
1 polymer ?
#
loop_
_entity_poly.entity_id
_entity_poly.type
_entity_poly.pdbx_seq_one_letter_code
_entity_poly.pdbx_strand_id
1 'polypeptide(L)'
;ARRRLPTVTLLHMDDLYEGWDGLDTVAELVRRSILDPLLVGRSGRYRRWDWLAGARAEEHLVDPVALLVIEGVGSGALACADAITTLVWTEAPPDVRLERGIRRDGEALRAPWQRWMEAEARHFAAQGTRERADLVIDTWRPPA
;
A
#
# COMPACT_ATOMS: atom_id res chain seq x y z
N ALA A 1 -36.63 -0.33 2.61
CA ALA A 1 -35.72 0.70 3.15
C ALA A 1 -34.43 0.71 2.32
N ARG A 2 -34.00 1.84 1.75
CA ARG A 2 -32.72 1.91 1.02
C ARG A 2 -31.58 1.80 2.05
N ARG A 3 -30.81 0.71 1.99
CA ARG A 3 -29.60 0.55 2.82
C ARG A 3 -28.59 1.61 2.38
N ARG A 4 -28.18 2.51 3.29
CA ARG A 4 -27.00 3.36 3.04
C ARG A 4 -25.77 2.46 3.02
N LEU A 5 -24.92 2.64 2.01
CA LEU A 5 -23.62 1.99 1.97
C LEU A 5 -22.73 2.57 3.09
N PRO A 6 -21.87 1.75 3.71
CA PRO A 6 -20.89 2.25 4.67
C PRO A 6 -19.99 3.31 4.02
N THR A 7 -19.49 4.25 4.80
CA THR A 7 -18.44 5.17 4.35
C THR A 7 -17.16 4.37 4.11
N VAL A 8 -16.48 4.65 2.99
CA VAL A 8 -15.24 3.96 2.60
C VAL A 8 -14.17 5.01 2.28
N THR A 9 -12.97 4.80 2.80
CA THR A 9 -11.78 5.59 2.46
C THR A 9 -10.74 4.67 1.84
N LEU A 10 -10.11 5.11 0.77
CA LEU A 10 -8.96 4.46 0.15
C LEU A 10 -7.70 5.26 0.46
N LEU A 11 -6.68 4.59 0.99
CA LEU A 11 -5.36 5.14 1.23
C LEU A 11 -4.37 4.46 0.29
N HIS A 12 -3.80 5.26 -0.61
CA HIS A 12 -2.79 4.81 -1.57
C HIS A 12 -1.40 4.88 -0.91
N MET A 13 -0.69 3.76 -0.82
CA MET A 13 0.65 3.75 -0.21
C MET A 13 1.66 4.57 -1.03
N ASP A 14 1.41 4.76 -2.34
CA ASP A 14 2.17 5.67 -3.21
C ASP A 14 2.20 7.11 -2.69
N ASP A 15 1.17 7.55 -1.95
CA ASP A 15 1.16 8.87 -1.32
C ASP A 15 2.07 8.95 -0.08
N LEU A 16 2.61 7.83 0.39
CA LEU A 16 3.33 7.72 1.65
C LEU A 16 4.81 7.38 1.48
N TYR A 17 5.17 6.69 0.38
CA TYR A 17 6.56 6.34 0.09
C TYR A 17 7.39 7.60 -0.11
N GLU A 18 8.50 7.73 0.63
CA GLU A 18 9.50 8.78 0.40
C GLU A 18 10.37 8.45 -0.81
N GLY A 19 9.74 8.48 -1.99
CA GLY A 19 10.33 8.06 -3.25
C GLY A 19 10.55 6.54 -3.32
N TRP A 20 11.42 6.14 -4.24
CA TRP A 20 11.72 4.74 -4.54
C TRP A 20 12.35 3.95 -3.39
N ASP A 21 12.91 4.64 -2.39
CA ASP A 21 13.59 4.03 -1.25
C ASP A 21 12.74 4.07 0.05
N GLY A 22 11.51 4.59 -0.03
CA GLY A 22 10.63 4.82 1.12
C GLY A 22 9.94 3.58 1.71
N LEU A 23 10.14 2.40 1.12
CA LEU A 23 9.41 1.19 1.52
C LEU A 23 9.70 0.74 2.96
N ASP A 24 10.94 0.91 3.43
CA ASP A 24 11.34 0.40 4.74
C ASP A 24 10.72 1.18 5.91
N THR A 25 10.26 2.42 5.69
CA THR A 25 9.72 3.30 6.74
C THR A 25 8.20 3.42 6.69
N VAL A 26 7.57 3.08 5.57
CA VAL A 26 6.15 3.36 5.32
C VAL A 26 5.21 2.63 6.28
N ALA A 27 5.53 1.41 6.68
CA ALA A 27 4.69 0.61 7.57
C ALA A 27 4.58 1.24 8.97
N GLU A 28 5.71 1.71 9.52
CA GLU A 28 5.71 2.44 10.80
C GLU A 28 4.91 3.74 10.69
N LEU A 29 5.06 4.46 9.56
CA LEU A 29 4.32 5.69 9.32
C LEU A 29 2.81 5.44 9.28
N VAL A 30 2.35 4.41 8.56
CA VAL A 30 0.93 4.00 8.52
C VAL A 30 0.44 3.66 9.92
N ARG A 31 1.20 2.83 10.66
CA ARG A 31 0.83 2.43 12.01
C ARG A 31 0.61 3.64 12.91
N ARG A 32 1.64 4.48 13.02
CA ARG A 32 1.67 5.57 14.01
C ARG A 32 0.79 6.75 13.64
N SER A 33 0.74 7.10 12.35
CA SER A 33 0.08 8.33 11.90
C SER A 33 -1.37 8.10 11.50
N ILE A 34 -1.75 6.87 11.14
CA ILE A 34 -3.09 6.54 10.65
C ILE A 34 -3.79 5.53 11.55
N LEU A 35 -3.24 4.33 11.75
CA LEU A 35 -3.97 3.25 12.43
C LEU A 35 -4.12 3.47 13.94
N ASP A 36 -3.05 3.88 14.63
CA ASP A 36 -3.07 4.16 16.08
C ASP A 36 -4.15 5.19 16.47
N PRO A 37 -4.27 6.36 15.80
CA PRO A 37 -5.37 7.29 16.05
C PRO A 37 -6.75 6.69 15.78
N LEU A 38 -6.92 5.99 14.65
CA LEU A 38 -8.21 5.44 14.23
C LEU A 38 -8.74 4.39 15.20
N LEU A 39 -7.86 3.53 15.75
CA LEU A 39 -8.22 2.51 16.73
C LEU A 39 -8.79 3.09 18.03
N VAL A 40 -8.50 4.35 18.33
CA VAL A 40 -9.07 5.08 19.48
C VAL A 40 -10.09 6.15 19.07
N GLY A 41 -10.62 6.05 17.85
CA GLY A 41 -11.69 6.93 17.35
C GLY A 41 -11.26 8.35 17.02
N ARG A 42 -9.97 8.58 16.75
CA ARG A 42 -9.41 9.88 16.35
C ARG A 42 -8.97 9.86 14.89
N SER A 43 -8.97 11.02 14.23
CA SER A 43 -8.49 11.14 12.86
C SER A 43 -6.98 10.90 12.79
N GLY A 44 -6.57 10.06 11.85
CA GLY A 44 -5.19 9.96 11.39
C GLY A 44 -4.81 11.14 10.51
N ARG A 45 -3.51 11.34 10.30
CA ARG A 45 -2.99 12.35 9.38
C ARG A 45 -1.73 11.85 8.67
N TYR A 46 -1.52 12.29 7.44
CA TYR A 46 -0.27 12.07 6.73
C TYR A 46 0.04 13.23 5.80
N ARG A 47 1.31 13.43 5.45
CA ARG A 47 1.70 14.34 4.37
C ARG A 47 1.97 13.54 3.11
N ARG A 48 1.28 13.87 2.02
CA ARG A 48 1.48 13.20 0.72
C ARG A 48 2.91 13.38 0.25
N TRP A 49 3.49 12.35 -0.35
CA TRP A 49 4.74 12.46 -1.08
C TRP A 49 4.48 12.98 -2.50
N ASP A 50 5.12 14.08 -2.86
CA ASP A 50 5.15 14.55 -4.23
C ASP A 50 6.34 13.91 -4.95
N TRP A 51 6.04 12.95 -5.83
CA TRP A 51 7.03 12.22 -6.61
C TRP A 51 7.80 13.09 -7.61
N LEU A 52 7.19 14.18 -8.10
CA LEU A 52 7.85 15.09 -9.03
C LEU A 52 8.80 16.04 -8.30
N ALA A 53 8.36 16.55 -7.14
CA ALA A 53 9.18 17.43 -6.31
C ALA A 53 10.18 16.69 -5.42
N GLY A 54 9.99 15.38 -5.20
CA GLY A 54 10.82 14.58 -4.30
C GLY A 54 10.72 15.05 -2.84
N ALA A 55 9.52 15.46 -2.41
CA ALA A 55 9.32 16.07 -1.09
C ALA A 55 7.90 15.84 -0.53
N ARG A 56 7.76 16.02 0.79
CA ARG A 56 6.45 16.03 1.46
C ARG A 56 5.65 17.27 1.06
N ALA A 57 4.42 17.06 0.62
CA ALA A 57 3.47 18.09 0.19
C ALA A 57 2.44 18.39 1.28
N GLU A 58 1.17 18.57 0.92
CA GLU A 58 0.09 18.91 1.84
C GLU A 58 -0.25 17.77 2.84
N GLU A 59 -0.87 18.14 3.97
CA GLU A 59 -1.40 17.20 4.96
C GLU A 59 -2.83 16.77 4.59
N HIS A 60 -3.10 15.48 4.72
CA HIS A 60 -4.40 14.84 4.54
C HIS A 60 -4.87 14.25 5.87
N LEU A 61 -6.18 14.33 6.12
CA LEU A 61 -6.82 13.71 7.27
C LEU A 61 -7.50 12.40 6.86
N VAL A 62 -7.43 11.42 7.74
CA VAL A 62 -8.17 10.17 7.63
C VAL A 62 -9.07 10.07 8.85
N ASP A 63 -10.32 10.48 8.69
CA ASP A 63 -11.32 10.41 9.77
C ASP A 63 -11.77 8.97 10.05
N PRO A 64 -12.28 8.68 11.25
CA PRO A 64 -12.93 7.41 11.55
C PRO A 64 -14.00 7.05 10.51
N VAL A 65 -13.83 5.88 9.90
CA VAL A 65 -14.58 5.42 8.73
C VAL A 65 -15.04 3.99 8.93
N ALA A 66 -16.17 3.60 8.34
CA ALA A 66 -16.70 2.24 8.49
C ALA A 66 -15.82 1.19 7.79
N LEU A 67 -15.14 1.56 6.71
CA LEU A 67 -14.14 0.74 6.02
C LEU A 67 -12.97 1.60 5.53
N LEU A 68 -11.76 1.30 6.00
CA LEU A 68 -10.52 1.81 5.43
C LEU A 68 -9.88 0.72 4.58
N VAL A 69 -9.62 1.02 3.31
CA VAL A 69 -8.82 0.17 2.42
C VAL A 69 -7.46 0.84 2.28
N ILE A 70 -6.39 0.09 2.54
CA ILE A 70 -5.01 0.55 2.31
C ILE A 70 -4.44 -0.35 1.22
N GLU A 71 -3.93 0.25 0.15
CA GLU A 71 -3.43 -0.51 -1.01
C GLU A 71 -2.01 -0.11 -1.37
N GLY A 72 -1.22 -1.11 -1.80
CA GLY A 72 0.20 -0.97 -2.12
C GLY A 72 1.10 -1.78 -1.19
N VAL A 73 2.39 -1.87 -1.54
CA VAL A 73 3.41 -2.61 -0.77
C VAL A 73 3.55 -2.04 0.64
N GLY A 74 3.64 -2.90 1.65
CA GLY A 74 3.74 -2.50 3.06
C GLY A 74 2.42 -2.31 3.80
N SER A 75 1.28 -2.27 3.10
CA SER A 75 -0.06 -2.22 3.72
C SER A 75 -0.35 -3.45 4.59
N GLY A 76 0.21 -4.60 4.23
CA GLY A 76 0.10 -5.87 4.97
C GLY A 76 1.27 -6.16 5.92
N ALA A 77 1.98 -5.15 6.41
CA ALA A 77 3.10 -5.33 7.33
C ALA A 77 2.64 -5.93 8.68
N LEU A 78 3.51 -6.72 9.32
CA LEU A 78 3.27 -7.35 10.62
C LEU A 78 2.99 -6.33 11.73
N ALA A 79 3.64 -5.17 11.67
CA ALA A 79 3.42 -4.08 12.62
C ALA A 79 1.97 -3.56 12.64
N CYS A 80 1.21 -3.81 11.57
CA CYS A 80 -0.19 -3.40 11.44
C CYS A 80 -1.18 -4.57 11.65
N ALA A 81 -0.69 -5.78 11.96
CA ALA A 81 -1.49 -7.01 11.91
C ALA A 81 -2.73 -7.01 12.82
N ASP A 82 -2.64 -6.39 14.00
CA ASP A 82 -3.73 -6.24 14.97
C ASP A 82 -4.86 -5.30 14.50
N ALA A 83 -4.57 -4.42 13.54
CA ALA A 83 -5.53 -3.49 12.95
C ALA A 83 -6.14 -4.00 11.63
N ILE A 84 -5.57 -5.06 11.05
CA ILE A 84 -6.01 -5.61 9.76
C ILE A 84 -7.13 -6.62 10.02
N THR A 85 -8.31 -6.34 9.47
CA THR A 85 -9.47 -7.24 9.53
C THR A 85 -9.58 -8.18 8.33
N THR A 86 -8.97 -7.81 7.20
CA THR A 86 -8.88 -8.64 6.00
C THR A 86 -7.64 -8.22 5.22
N LEU A 87 -6.79 -9.19 4.86
CA LEU A 87 -5.60 -9.00 4.05
C LEU A 87 -5.78 -9.66 2.68
N VAL A 88 -5.68 -8.86 1.63
CA VAL A 88 -5.76 -9.35 0.24
C VAL A 88 -4.38 -9.24 -0.39
N TRP A 89 -3.87 -10.36 -0.88
CA TRP A 89 -2.65 -10.44 -1.66
C TRP A 89 -2.97 -10.50 -3.15
N THR A 90 -2.30 -9.68 -3.95
CA THR A 90 -2.42 -9.71 -5.42
C THR A 90 -1.08 -10.11 -6.02
N GLU A 91 -1.09 -11.03 -6.98
CA GLU A 91 0.14 -11.52 -7.60
C GLU A 91 0.09 -11.58 -9.11
N ALA A 92 1.27 -11.40 -9.68
CA ALA A 92 1.61 -11.66 -11.07
C ALA A 92 3.12 -11.99 -11.15
N PRO A 93 3.57 -12.74 -12.17
CA PRO A 93 4.98 -12.99 -12.42
C PRO A 93 5.81 -11.70 -12.47
N PRO A 94 7.06 -11.70 -11.98
CA PRO A 94 7.91 -10.51 -11.94
C PRO A 94 8.10 -9.83 -13.30
N ASP A 95 8.24 -10.60 -14.37
CA ASP A 95 8.35 -10.12 -15.75
C ASP A 95 7.07 -9.39 -16.21
N VAL A 96 5.90 -9.98 -15.95
CA VAL A 96 4.59 -9.36 -16.25
C VAL A 96 4.43 -8.04 -15.48
N ARG A 97 4.81 -8.04 -14.20
CA ARG A 97 4.74 -6.84 -13.34
C ARG A 97 5.66 -5.74 -13.84
N LEU A 98 6.92 -6.09 -14.16
CA LEU A 98 7.89 -5.16 -14.72
C LEU A 98 7.38 -4.59 -16.05
N GLU A 99 6.95 -5.44 -16.99
CA GLU A 99 6.41 -5.00 -18.28
C GLU A 99 5.25 -4.01 -18.11
N ARG A 100 4.29 -4.31 -17.24
CA ARG A 100 3.15 -3.42 -16.94
C ARG A 100 3.62 -2.09 -16.34
N GLY A 101 4.58 -2.14 -15.42
CA GLY A 101 5.18 -0.96 -14.79
C GLY A 101 5.88 -0.06 -15.80
N ILE A 102 6.74 -0.64 -16.64
CA ILE A 102 7.43 0.09 -17.71
C ILE A 102 6.46 0.68 -18.73
N ARG A 103 5.44 -0.08 -19.13
CA ARG A 103 4.42 0.43 -20.07
C ARG A 103 3.67 1.63 -19.51
N ARG A 104 3.47 1.69 -18.19
CA ARG A 104 2.78 2.79 -17.50
C ARG A 104 3.71 3.99 -17.29
N ASP A 105 4.92 3.75 -16.80
CA ASP A 105 5.79 4.79 -16.25
C ASP A 105 6.90 5.22 -17.23
N GLY A 106 7.16 4.41 -18.25
CA GLY A 106 8.16 4.65 -19.29
C GLY A 106 9.48 3.93 -19.05
N GLU A 107 10.18 3.64 -20.16
CA GLU A 107 11.46 2.89 -20.17
C GLU A 107 12.56 3.56 -19.32
N ALA A 108 12.54 4.89 -19.22
CA ALA A 108 13.48 5.64 -18.38
C ALA A 108 13.43 5.23 -16.90
N LEU A 109 12.32 4.66 -16.43
CA LEU A 109 12.13 4.22 -15.05
C LEU A 109 12.42 2.74 -14.82
N ARG A 110 13.02 2.02 -15.79
CA ARG A 110 13.35 0.59 -15.63
C ARG A 110 14.27 0.29 -14.45
N ALA A 111 15.36 1.03 -14.31
CA ALA A 111 16.29 0.80 -13.22
C ALA A 111 15.65 1.06 -11.83
N PRO A 112 14.91 2.16 -11.61
CA PRO A 112 14.10 2.34 -10.39
C PRO A 112 13.13 1.18 -10.12
N TRP A 113 12.38 0.73 -11.14
CA TRP A 113 11.47 -0.41 -11.02
C TRP A 113 12.16 -1.69 -10.55
N GLN A 114 13.31 -2.02 -11.13
CA GLN A 114 14.07 -3.22 -10.74
C GLN A 114 14.54 -3.15 -9.29
N ARG A 115 15.07 -1.99 -8.86
CA ARG A 115 15.47 -1.78 -7.46
C ARG A 115 14.27 -1.88 -6.50
N TRP A 116 13.12 -1.32 -6.89
CA TRP A 116 11.89 -1.44 -6.12
C TRP A 116 11.47 -2.90 -5.96
N MET A 117 11.46 -3.68 -7.04
CA MET A 117 11.09 -5.09 -6.99
C MET A 117 12.03 -5.92 -6.10
N GLU A 118 13.33 -5.58 -6.05
CA GLU A 118 14.26 -6.22 -5.12
C GLU A 118 13.95 -5.86 -3.65
N ALA A 119 13.70 -4.58 -3.36
CA ALA A 119 13.32 -4.12 -2.02
C ALA A 119 12.00 -4.74 -1.57
N GLU A 120 11.02 -4.78 -2.47
CA GLU A 120 9.72 -5.39 -2.27
C GLU A 120 9.84 -6.89 -1.96
N ALA A 121 10.64 -7.64 -2.72
CA ALA A 121 10.84 -9.06 -2.47
C ALA A 121 11.44 -9.32 -1.08
N ARG A 122 12.42 -8.51 -0.66
CA ARG A 122 12.99 -8.57 0.71
C ARG A 122 11.94 -8.24 1.76
N HIS A 123 11.15 -7.19 1.53
CA HIS A 123 10.07 -6.78 2.42
C HIS A 123 9.06 -7.92 2.61
N PHE A 124 8.52 -8.50 1.53
CA PHE A 124 7.53 -9.57 1.63
C PHE A 124 8.08 -10.82 2.30
N ALA A 125 9.33 -11.20 2.02
CA ALA A 125 9.98 -12.33 2.70
C ALA A 125 10.10 -12.10 4.21
N ALA A 126 10.42 -10.88 4.64
CA ALA A 126 10.52 -10.53 6.07
C ALA A 126 9.14 -10.46 6.76
N GLN A 127 8.10 -10.02 6.03
CA GLN A 127 6.75 -9.84 6.59
C GLN A 127 5.87 -11.09 6.51
N GLY A 128 6.23 -12.08 5.67
CA GLY A 128 5.39 -13.24 5.37
C GLY A 128 4.00 -12.85 4.85
N THR A 129 3.92 -11.75 4.09
CA THR A 129 2.63 -11.09 3.78
C THR A 129 1.69 -12.00 3.01
N ARG A 130 2.22 -12.78 2.06
CA ARG A 130 1.42 -13.69 1.23
C ARG A 130 0.82 -14.82 2.05
N GLU A 131 1.59 -15.40 2.97
CA GLU A 131 1.20 -16.54 3.80
C GLU A 131 0.12 -16.15 4.82
N ARG A 132 0.07 -14.87 5.20
CA ARG A 132 -0.93 -14.32 6.12
C ARG A 132 -2.17 -13.77 5.44
N ALA A 133 -2.22 -13.76 4.11
CA ALA A 133 -3.36 -13.21 3.37
C ALA A 133 -4.59 -14.10 3.51
N ASP A 134 -5.75 -13.49 3.75
CA ASP A 134 -7.05 -14.17 3.77
C ASP A 134 -7.52 -14.52 2.35
N LEU A 135 -7.08 -13.73 1.37
CA LEU A 135 -7.38 -13.93 -0.04
C LEU A 135 -6.13 -13.71 -0.90
N VAL A 136 -5.90 -14.63 -1.83
CA VAL A 136 -4.87 -14.52 -2.87
C VAL A 136 -5.54 -14.37 -4.23
N ILE A 137 -5.21 -13.31 -4.96
CA ILE A 137 -5.76 -12.99 -6.28
C ILE A 137 -4.64 -13.04 -7.32
N ASP A 138 -4.77 -13.94 -8.28
CA ASP A 138 -3.96 -13.95 -9.49
C ASP A 138 -4.46 -12.85 -10.46
N THR A 139 -3.56 -11.99 -10.92
CA THR A 139 -3.87 -10.83 -11.77
C THR A 139 -3.25 -10.92 -13.17
N TRP A 140 -2.73 -12.10 -13.56
CA TRP A 140 -2.07 -12.30 -14.85
C TRP A 140 -2.71 -13.39 -15.70
N ARG A 141 -3.43 -14.33 -15.08
CA ARG A 141 -4.23 -15.30 -15.83
C ARG A 141 -5.57 -14.70 -16.23
N PRO A 142 -6.06 -14.96 -17.46
CA PRO A 142 -7.46 -14.67 -17.77
C PRO A 142 -8.38 -15.50 -16.85
N PRO A 143 -9.57 -14.99 -16.51
CA PRO A 143 -10.56 -15.81 -15.82
C PRO A 143 -10.88 -17.04 -16.67
N ALA A 144 -10.95 -18.20 -16.01
CA ALA A 144 -11.30 -19.47 -16.63
C ALA A 144 -12.74 -19.45 -17.19
#